data_AF-A0A5E4GEK0-F1
#
_entry.id   AF-A0A5E4GEK0-F1
#
_cell.length_a   1.000
_cell.length_b   1.000
_cell.length_c   1.000
_cell.angle_alpha   90.00
_cell.angle_beta   90.00
_cell.angle_gamma   90.00
#
_symmetry.space_group_name_H-M   'P 1'
#
loop_
_entity.id
_entity.type
_entity.pdbx_description
1 polymer ?
#
loop_
_entity_poly.entity_id
_entity_poly.type
_entity_poly.pdbx_seq_one_letter_code
_entity_poly.pdbx_strand_id
1 'polypeptide(L)'
;KMKFASSSAETEPTSQTTISDDSKAGRGMSTMPRVVKRKLQKLRPIVEYNKRGKGIGQAHSEMQSYIGVLARSKVPLVDKKWSQIPKDIKEQIWEAVDMAFVVGQGGKKY
;
A
#
# COMPACT_ATOMS: atom_id res chain seq x y z
N LYS A 1 27.07 69.21 -27.85
CA LYS A 1 25.71 68.65 -28.00
C LYS A 1 25.54 67.59 -26.92
N MET A 2 24.64 67.88 -25.99
CA MET A 2 24.09 67.00 -24.94
C MET A 2 23.74 65.60 -25.47
N LYS A 3 24.19 64.52 -24.81
CA LYS A 3 23.41 63.57 -23.95
C LYS A 3 23.34 62.19 -24.64
N PHE A 4 23.41 61.01 -24.03
CA PHE A 4 23.61 60.54 -22.66
C PHE A 4 24.21 59.11 -22.74
N ALA A 5 24.86 58.70 -21.64
CA ALA A 5 25.60 57.46 -21.48
C ALA A 5 24.73 56.20 -21.48
N SER A 6 25.28 55.10 -22.02
CA SER A 6 24.83 53.73 -21.73
C SER A 6 25.27 53.34 -20.31
N SER A 7 24.29 53.01 -19.47
CA SER A 7 24.40 52.24 -18.22
C SER A 7 23.12 51.42 -18.17
N SER A 8 23.07 50.17 -17.72
CA SER A 8 23.89 49.41 -16.77
C SER A 8 23.72 47.93 -17.17
N ALA A 9 24.79 47.14 -17.31
CA ALA A 9 25.22 46.15 -16.32
C ALA A 9 24.06 45.52 -15.53
N GLU A 10 23.80 44.24 -15.80
CA GLU A 10 23.80 43.18 -14.79
C GLU A 10 23.92 41.82 -15.50
N THR A 11 25.15 41.32 -15.54
CA THR A 11 25.43 39.88 -15.52
C THR A 11 25.25 39.42 -14.08
N GLU A 12 24.29 38.54 -13.83
CA GLU A 12 24.42 37.59 -12.72
C GLU A 12 23.95 36.21 -13.21
N PRO A 13 24.76 35.16 -12.96
CA PRO A 13 24.49 33.81 -13.41
C PRO A 13 23.31 33.26 -12.62
N THR A 14 22.33 32.72 -13.34
CA THR A 14 21.24 31.92 -12.78
C THR A 14 21.86 30.89 -11.84
N SER A 15 21.61 31.10 -10.55
CA SER A 15 22.17 30.31 -9.47
C SER A 15 21.86 28.85 -9.71
N GLN A 16 22.94 28.09 -9.78
CA GLN A 16 22.97 26.66 -9.59
C GLN A 16 22.13 26.33 -8.35
N THR A 17 21.00 25.67 -8.54
CA THR A 17 20.54 24.68 -7.58
C THR A 17 20.13 23.50 -8.43
N THR A 18 21.08 22.58 -8.57
CA THR A 18 20.80 21.19 -8.86
C THR A 18 19.77 20.73 -7.83
N ILE A 19 18.49 20.77 -8.20
CA ILE A 19 17.49 19.98 -7.50
C ILE A 19 17.81 18.55 -7.92
N SER A 20 18.77 17.94 -7.23
CA SER A 20 18.79 16.50 -7.11
C SER A 20 17.47 16.17 -6.46
N ASP A 21 16.49 15.85 -7.31
CA ASP A 21 15.23 15.29 -6.89
C ASP A 21 15.53 13.89 -6.37
N ASP A 22 16.09 13.83 -5.15
CA ASP A 22 16.01 12.67 -4.29
C ASP A 22 14.56 12.61 -3.78
N SER A 23 13.60 12.55 -4.71
CA SER A 23 12.30 12.01 -4.43
C SER A 23 12.56 10.55 -4.12
N LYS A 24 12.89 10.29 -2.86
CA LYS A 24 12.87 8.99 -2.24
C LYS A 24 11.51 8.42 -2.59
N ALA A 25 11.47 7.60 -3.62
CA ALA A 25 10.23 7.16 -4.24
C ALA A 25 9.38 6.54 -3.15
N GLY A 26 8.44 7.34 -2.64
CA GLY A 26 7.53 6.91 -1.61
C GLY A 26 6.85 5.70 -2.20
N ARG A 27 6.97 4.54 -1.55
CA ARG A 27 6.29 3.34 -2.03
C ARG A 27 4.80 3.68 -1.98
N GLY A 28 4.22 3.98 -3.14
CA GLY A 28 2.79 4.25 -3.28
C GLY A 28 1.97 3.09 -2.73
N MET A 29 0.66 3.30 -2.58
CA MET A 29 -0.23 2.28 -2.03
C MET A 29 -0.03 0.94 -2.74
N SER A 30 0.42 -0.08 -2.00
CA SER A 30 0.64 -1.41 -2.58
C SER A 30 -0.68 -2.02 -3.01
N THR A 31 -0.84 -2.27 -4.30
CA THR A 31 -2.03 -2.92 -4.89
C THR A 31 -1.93 -4.44 -4.92
N MET A 32 -0.80 -5.00 -4.45
CA MET A 32 -0.48 -6.44 -4.47
C MET A 32 -0.92 -7.18 -5.75
N PRO A 33 -0.47 -6.74 -6.95
CA PRO A 33 -0.94 -7.28 -8.22
C PRO A 33 -0.63 -8.77 -8.39
N ARG A 34 0.43 -9.27 -7.73
CA ARG A 34 0.80 -10.70 -7.73
C ARG A 34 -0.26 -11.59 -7.07
N VAL A 35 -0.98 -11.09 -6.06
CA VAL A 35 -2.06 -11.84 -5.39
C VAL A 35 -3.29 -11.83 -6.29
N VAL A 36 -3.64 -10.66 -6.85
CA VAL A 36 -4.77 -10.52 -7.78
C VAL A 36 -4.62 -11.39 -9.02
N LYS A 37 -3.42 -11.41 -9.63
CA LYS A 37 -3.11 -12.26 -10.79
C LYS A 37 -3.22 -13.76 -10.46
N ARG A 38 -2.75 -14.19 -9.29
CA ARG A 38 -2.87 -15.58 -8.83
C ARG A 38 -4.33 -15.98 -8.57
N LYS A 39 -5.12 -15.10 -7.95
CA LYS A 39 -6.56 -15.29 -7.77
C LYS A 39 -7.28 -15.49 -9.12
N LEU A 40 -6.95 -14.68 -10.13
CA LEU A 40 -7.51 -14.85 -11.49
C LEU A 40 -7.12 -16.19 -12.13
N GLN A 41 -5.92 -16.69 -11.82
CA GLN A 41 -5.43 -18.02 -12.23
C GLN A 41 -5.94 -19.16 -11.33
N LYS A 42 -6.83 -18.88 -10.36
CA LYS A 42 -7.34 -19.83 -9.35
C LYS A 42 -6.24 -20.49 -8.50
N LEU A 43 -5.03 -19.93 -8.50
CA LEU A 43 -3.91 -20.37 -7.67
C LEU A 43 -4.06 -19.73 -6.30
N ARG A 44 -4.56 -20.49 -5.34
CA ARG A 44 -4.74 -20.05 -3.95
C ARG A 44 -3.60 -20.61 -3.09
N PRO A 45 -2.63 -19.79 -2.65
CA PRO A 45 -1.57 -20.24 -1.78
C PRO A 45 -2.16 -20.76 -0.46
N ILE A 46 -1.63 -21.89 0.03
CA ILE A 46 -2.01 -22.43 1.33
C ILE A 46 -1.29 -21.63 2.41
N VAL A 47 -2.06 -21.14 3.37
CA VAL A 47 -1.51 -20.46 4.54
C VAL A 47 -1.23 -21.52 5.59
N GLU A 48 0.05 -21.83 5.76
CA GLU A 48 0.50 -22.76 6.77
C GLU A 48 0.46 -22.11 8.16
N TYR A 49 0.02 -22.87 9.16
CA TYR A 49 0.01 -22.47 10.56
C TYR A 49 0.87 -23.43 11.36
N ASN A 50 1.70 -22.89 12.25
CA ASN A 50 2.43 -23.72 13.20
C ASN A 50 1.48 -24.33 14.25
N LYS A 51 1.96 -25.29 15.05
CA LYS A 51 1.18 -25.93 16.12
C LYS A 51 0.63 -24.96 17.19
N ARG A 52 1.12 -23.71 17.24
CA ARG A 52 0.65 -22.65 18.13
C ARG A 52 -0.38 -21.72 17.45
N GLY A 53 -0.82 -22.04 16.23
CA GLY A 53 -1.78 -21.24 15.46
C GLY A 53 -1.20 -19.96 14.84
N LYS A 54 0.12 -19.78 14.84
CA LYS A 54 0.79 -18.66 14.16
C LYS A 54 1.07 -19.05 12.72
N GLY A 55 0.61 -18.24 11.78
CA GLY A 55 0.90 -18.47 10.36
C GLY A 55 2.39 -18.33 10.06
N ILE A 56 2.91 -19.24 9.24
CA ILE A 56 4.32 -19.34 8.87
C ILE A 56 4.46 -19.27 7.34
N GLY A 57 5.63 -18.82 6.88
CA GLY A 57 5.97 -18.78 5.47
C GLY A 57 5.44 -17.55 4.71
N GLN A 58 5.79 -17.50 3.44
CA GLN A 58 5.54 -16.34 2.57
C GLN A 58 4.03 -16.12 2.30
N ALA A 59 3.26 -17.21 2.17
CA ALA A 59 1.81 -17.12 1.95
C ALA A 59 1.10 -16.37 3.09
N HIS A 60 1.51 -16.60 4.34
CA HIS A 60 0.96 -15.88 5.49
C HIS A 60 1.32 -14.39 5.48
N SER A 61 2.58 -14.04 5.23
CA SER A 61 3.02 -12.63 5.13
C SER A 61 2.33 -11.88 4.00
N GLU A 62 2.11 -12.55 2.87
CA GLU A 62 1.35 -12.02 1.75
C GLU A 62 -0.13 -11.85 2.10
N MET A 63 -0.74 -12.82 2.78
CA MET A 63 -2.12 -12.71 3.26
C MET A 63 -2.29 -11.53 4.22
N GLN A 64 -1.40 -11.35 5.19
CA GLN A 64 -1.44 -10.20 6.11
C GLN A 64 -1.32 -8.86 5.37
N SER A 65 -0.42 -8.80 4.39
CA SER A 65 -0.26 -7.61 3.55
C SER A 65 -1.55 -7.33 2.77
N TYR A 66 -2.19 -8.37 2.23
CA TYR A 66 -3.43 -8.25 1.46
C TYR A 66 -4.60 -7.81 2.34
N ILE A 67 -4.73 -8.34 3.55
CA ILE A 67 -5.69 -7.88 4.57
C ILE A 67 -5.49 -6.39 4.84
N GLY A 68 -4.25 -5.94 5.02
CA GLY A 68 -3.96 -4.52 5.25
C GLY A 68 -4.39 -3.61 4.09
N VAL A 69 -4.23 -4.08 2.84
CA VAL A 69 -4.69 -3.35 1.65
C VAL A 69 -6.22 -3.29 1.61
N LEU A 70 -6.88 -4.42 1.83
CA LEU A 70 -8.35 -4.50 1.85
C LEU A 70 -8.94 -3.65 2.97
N ALA A 71 -8.33 -3.67 4.16
CA ALA A 71 -8.75 -2.85 5.28
C ALA A 71 -8.66 -1.36 4.91
N ARG A 72 -7.52 -0.88 4.41
CA ARG A 72 -7.37 0.54 4.02
C ARG A 72 -8.30 0.96 2.87
N SER A 73 -8.70 0.02 2.01
CA SER A 73 -9.61 0.30 0.89
C SER A 73 -11.08 0.27 1.27
N LYS A 74 -11.49 -0.62 2.17
CA LYS A 74 -12.90 -0.85 2.53
C LYS A 74 -13.31 -0.19 3.85
N VAL A 75 -12.36 0.05 4.75
CA VAL A 75 -12.61 0.76 6.00
C VAL A 75 -12.58 2.26 5.71
N PRO A 76 -13.69 2.98 5.94
CA PRO A 76 -13.68 4.42 5.78
C PRO A 76 -12.73 5.06 6.80
N LEU A 77 -11.96 6.06 6.37
CA LEU A 77 -10.94 6.78 7.16
C LEU A 77 -11.51 7.59 8.33
N VAL A 78 -12.84 7.70 8.45
CA VAL A 78 -13.48 8.25 9.64
C VAL A 78 -12.98 7.48 10.86
N ASP A 79 -12.65 8.20 11.94
CA ASP A 79 -12.05 7.71 13.19
C ASP A 79 -12.90 6.67 13.95
N LYS A 80 -13.21 5.56 13.28
CA LYS A 80 -13.95 4.43 13.79
C LYS A 80 -12.95 3.39 14.24
N LYS A 81 -13.01 3.06 15.52
CA LYS A 81 -12.27 1.91 16.08
C LYS A 81 -12.66 0.64 15.31
N TRP A 82 -11.74 -0.31 15.17
CA TRP A 82 -12.02 -1.59 14.49
C TRP A 82 -13.26 -2.31 15.05
N SER A 83 -13.54 -2.17 16.35
CA SER A 83 -14.75 -2.70 16.99
C SER A 83 -16.06 -2.08 16.48
N GLN A 84 -16.01 -0.83 16.01
CA GLN A 84 -17.15 -0.05 15.50
C GLN A 84 -17.39 -0.26 13.99
N ILE A 85 -16.48 -0.98 13.31
CA ILE A 85 -16.63 -1.27 11.89
C ILE A 85 -17.74 -2.32 11.70
N PRO A 86 -18.70 -2.06 10.79
CA PRO A 86 -19.75 -3.01 10.43
C PRO A 86 -19.20 -4.39 10.14
N LYS A 87 -19.91 -5.43 10.59
CA LYS A 87 -19.53 -6.82 10.34
C LYS A 87 -19.45 -7.11 8.84
N ASP A 88 -20.33 -6.52 8.04
CA ASP A 88 -20.37 -6.67 6.58
C ASP A 88 -19.02 -6.29 5.92
N ILE A 89 -18.38 -5.20 6.37
CA ILE A 89 -17.07 -4.79 5.84
C ILE A 89 -16.00 -5.82 6.22
N LYS A 90 -16.03 -6.33 7.46
CA LYS A 90 -15.11 -7.36 7.92
C LYS A 90 -15.30 -8.66 7.15
N GLU A 91 -16.55 -9.03 6.88
CA GLU A 91 -16.90 -10.20 6.07
C GLU A 91 -16.42 -10.05 4.63
N GLN A 92 -16.60 -8.90 3.98
CA GLN A 92 -16.07 -8.66 2.64
C GLN A 92 -14.54 -8.79 2.57
N ILE A 93 -13.83 -8.30 3.60
CA ILE A 93 -12.37 -8.47 3.68
C ILE A 93 -12.03 -9.95 3.79
N TRP A 94 -12.72 -10.69 4.66
CA TRP A 94 -12.50 -12.12 4.84
C TRP A 94 -12.87 -12.96 3.62
N GLU A 95 -13.93 -12.61 2.90
CA GLU A 95 -14.34 -13.27 1.66
C GLU A 95 -13.29 -13.05 0.56
N ALA A 96 -12.78 -11.83 0.44
CA ALA A 96 -11.69 -11.53 -0.48
C ALA A 96 -10.42 -12.34 -0.16
N VAL A 97 -10.11 -12.52 1.12
CA VAL A 97 -8.99 -13.34 1.60
C VAL A 97 -9.21 -14.82 1.30
N ASP A 98 -10.40 -15.37 1.59
CA ASP A 98 -10.75 -16.78 1.36
C ASP A 98 -10.73 -17.14 -0.14
N MET A 99 -11.11 -16.19 -0.99
CA MET A 99 -10.96 -16.33 -2.43
C MET A 99 -9.49 -16.31 -2.91
N ALA A 100 -8.60 -15.62 -2.20
CA ALA A 100 -7.21 -15.43 -2.61
C ALA A 100 -6.25 -16.44 -1.98
N PHE A 101 -6.58 -16.99 -0.81
CA PHE A 101 -5.73 -17.85 0.00
C PHE A 101 -6.53 -19.02 0.57
N VAL A 102 -5.91 -20.19 0.70
CA VAL A 102 -6.49 -21.31 1.45
C VAL A 102 -6.12 -21.15 2.91
N VAL A 103 -7.08 -20.71 3.72
CA VAL A 103 -6.91 -20.50 5.16
C VAL A 103 -7.57 -21.65 5.92
N GLY A 104 -6.80 -22.43 6.67
CA GLY A 104 -7.37 -23.49 7.52
C GLY A 104 -8.34 -22.91 8.57
N GLN A 105 -9.31 -23.71 9.04
CA GLN A 105 -10.41 -23.26 9.90
C GLN A 105 -9.99 -22.50 11.19
N GLY A 106 -8.73 -22.61 11.62
CA GLY A 106 -8.17 -21.86 12.76
C GLY A 106 -7.72 -20.42 12.48
N GLY A 107 -7.75 -19.95 11.22
CA GLY A 107 -7.22 -18.64 10.81
C GLY A 107 -8.19 -17.45 10.98
N LYS A 108 -9.50 -17.70 11.03
CA LYS A 108 -10.51 -16.67 11.35
C LYS A 108 -10.64 -16.51 12.86
N LYS A 109 -10.18 -15.39 13.39
CA LYS A 109 -10.44 -14.94 14.78
C LYS A 109 -11.19 -13.61 14.69
N TYR A 110 -12.36 -13.54 15.31
CA TYR A 110 -13.20 -12.32 15.39
C TYR A 110 -12.73 -11.38 16.50
#